data_AF-A0A931UH63-F1
#
_entry.id   AF-A0A931UH63-F1
#
_cell.length_a   1.000
_cell.length_b   1.000
_cell.length_c   1.000
_cell.angle_alpha   90.00
_cell.angle_beta   90.00
_cell.angle_gamma   90.00
#
_symmetry.space_group_name_H-M   'P 1'
#
loop_
_entity.id
_entity.type
_entity.pdbx_description
1 polymer ?
#
loop_
_entity_poly.entity_id
_entity_poly.type
_entity_poly.pdbx_seq_one_letter_code
_entity_poly.pdbx_strand_id
1 'polypeptide(L)'
;MDSARNTAFTARLGNNKGFTLIEMAIVLVIIGIIIGAIVKGGDLIANADEKKFKSEIDTIRAAYYTYYDKKGTRPTAIGSLTQANVGIDVNTNSNVKTSPQVAYSITTAGSLQVTNLTATERGDYDNKYDDGTLTSGDVQESSTNLLIRLK
;
A
#
# COMPACT_ATOMS: atom_id res chain seq x y z
N MET A 1 60.05 61.79 24.16
CA MET A 1 59.31 61.90 22.88
C MET A 1 59.72 60.72 22.03
N ASP A 2 58.99 59.61 22.10
CA ASP A 2 59.17 58.47 21.22
C ASP A 2 57.78 58.09 20.70
N SER A 3 57.46 58.60 19.52
CA SER A 3 56.29 58.24 18.73
C SER A 3 56.77 57.29 17.66
N ALA A 4 56.61 55.99 17.87
CA ALA A 4 56.78 55.04 16.79
C ALA A 4 56.11 53.70 17.08
N ARG A 5 55.00 53.49 16.36
CA ARG A 5 54.74 52.26 15.61
C ARG A 5 54.14 51.09 16.39
N ASN A 6 52.84 51.22 16.69
CA ASN A 6 51.92 50.08 16.62
C ASN A 6 51.99 49.50 15.19
N THR A 7 52.87 48.51 15.00
CA THR A 7 53.10 47.87 13.71
C THR A 7 52.10 46.73 13.56
N ALA A 8 51.27 46.87 12.52
CA ALA A 8 50.62 45.80 11.78
C ALA A 8 49.65 44.90 12.56
N PHE A 9 48.41 45.37 12.71
CA PHE A 9 47.25 44.47 12.57
C PHE A 9 46.82 44.45 11.09
N THR A 10 47.71 43.94 10.23
CA THR A 10 47.42 43.78 8.80
C THR A 10 46.74 42.43 8.56
N ALA A 11 45.45 42.52 8.24
CA ALA A 11 44.67 41.66 7.35
C ALA A 11 44.68 40.13 7.57
N ARG A 12 43.52 39.62 7.99
CA ARG A 12 42.75 38.67 7.18
C ARG A 12 41.26 39.00 7.27
N LEU A 13 40.75 39.84 6.37
CA LEU A 13 39.32 39.77 6.06
C LEU A 13 39.13 38.49 5.26
N GLY A 14 38.87 37.39 5.98
CA GLY A 14 38.40 36.16 5.37
C GLY A 14 37.19 36.49 4.51
N ASN A 15 37.21 36.01 3.27
CA ASN A 15 36.14 36.17 2.31
C ASN A 15 34.96 35.29 2.74
N ASN A 16 34.35 35.64 3.87
CA ASN A 16 33.15 35.02 4.39
C ASN A 16 32.01 35.47 3.48
N LYS A 17 31.88 34.81 2.33
CA LYS A 17 30.68 34.88 1.50
C LYS A 17 29.56 34.23 2.33
N GLY A 18 28.94 35.05 3.18
CA GLY A 18 27.77 34.64 3.94
C GLY A 18 26.66 34.26 2.95
N PHE A 19 25.91 33.21 3.30
CA PHE A 19 24.73 32.83 2.57
C PHE A 19 23.79 34.03 2.46
N THR A 20 23.41 34.36 1.23
CA THR A 20 22.39 35.36 0.96
C THR A 20 21.05 34.84 1.49
N LEU A 21 20.21 35.76 1.97
CA LEU A 21 18.85 35.40 2.42
C LEU A 21 18.05 34.73 1.29
N ILE A 22 18.33 35.09 0.04
CA ILE A 22 17.66 34.53 -1.14
C ILE A 22 18.06 33.07 -1.41
N GLU A 23 19.30 32.68 -1.09
CA GLU A 23 19.75 31.29 -1.21
C GLU A 23 18.99 30.39 -0.22
N MET A 24 18.73 30.85 1.01
CA MET A 24 17.90 30.07 1.93
C MET A 24 16.41 30.16 1.60
N ALA A 25 15.94 31.28 1.03
CA ALA A 25 14.55 31.44 0.61
C ALA A 25 14.15 30.41 -0.46
N ILE A 26 14.98 30.20 -1.49
CA ILE A 26 14.66 29.20 -2.53
C ILE A 26 14.75 27.76 -2.00
N VAL A 27 15.67 27.49 -1.07
CA VAL A 27 15.81 26.17 -0.45
C VAL A 27 14.57 25.82 0.37
N LEU A 28 14.04 26.76 1.16
CA LEU A 28 12.80 26.55 1.92
C LEU A 28 11.59 26.36 1.01
N VAL A 29 11.54 27.04 -0.14
CA VAL A 29 10.48 26.82 -1.15
C VAL A 29 10.55 25.41 -1.71
N ILE A 30 11.74 24.92 -2.10
CA ILE A 30 11.90 23.58 -2.65
C ILE A 30 11.55 22.51 -1.61
N ILE A 31 12.03 22.65 -0.36
CA ILE A 31 11.69 21.73 0.73
C ILE A 31 10.19 21.75 1.01
N GLY A 32 9.55 22.92 1.01
CA GLY A 32 8.10 23.07 1.19
C GLY A 32 7.29 22.34 0.11
N ILE A 33 7.71 22.43 -1.15
CA ILE A 33 7.06 21.74 -2.27
C ILE A 33 7.24 20.21 -2.16
N ILE A 34 8.44 19.75 -1.81
CA ILE A 34 8.75 18.31 -1.67
C ILE A 34 7.94 17.70 -0.52
N ILE A 35 7.87 18.34 0.65
CA ILE A 35 7.09 17.86 1.78
C ILE A 35 5.59 17.79 1.41
N GLY A 36 5.09 18.83 0.73
CA GLY A 36 3.70 18.83 0.23
C GLY A 36 3.40 17.68 -0.73
N ALA A 37 4.34 17.32 -1.60
CA ALA A 37 4.19 16.20 -2.52
C ALA A 37 4.26 14.83 -1.83
N ILE A 38 5.13 14.64 -0.83
CA ILE A 38 5.31 13.37 -0.12
C ILE A 38 4.08 13.00 0.72
N VAL A 39 3.49 13.97 1.42
CA VAL A 39 2.31 13.72 2.27
C VAL A 39 1.16 13.14 1.43
N LYS A 40 0.91 13.71 0.25
CA LYS A 40 -0.10 13.19 -0.67
C LYS A 40 0.31 11.85 -1.32
N GLY A 41 1.61 11.58 -1.42
CA GLY A 41 2.15 10.33 -1.95
C GLY A 41 1.78 9.11 -1.11
N GLY A 42 1.74 9.23 0.22
CA GLY A 42 1.34 8.14 1.11
C GLY A 42 -0.08 7.67 0.88
N ASP A 43 -1.04 8.61 0.84
CA ASP A 43 -2.45 8.30 0.59
C ASP A 43 -2.66 7.67 -0.80
N LEU A 44 -1.92 8.13 -1.82
CA LEU A 44 -2.00 7.56 -3.17
C LEU A 44 -1.55 6.10 -3.21
N ILE A 45 -0.52 5.74 -2.44
CA ILE A 45 -0.03 4.36 -2.35
C ILE A 45 -1.07 3.49 -1.64
N ALA A 46 -1.62 3.94 -0.51
CA ALA A 46 -2.67 3.20 0.20
C ALA A 46 -3.89 2.94 -0.70
N ASN A 47 -4.36 3.95 -1.43
CA ASN A 47 -5.45 3.79 -2.39
C ASN A 47 -5.10 2.85 -3.56
N ALA A 48 -3.83 2.77 -3.96
CA ALA A 48 -3.39 1.85 -5.02
C ALA A 48 -3.41 0.39 -4.54
N ASP A 49 -2.92 0.15 -3.32
CA ASP A 49 -2.92 -1.15 -2.66
C ASP A 49 -4.35 -1.68 -2.47
N GLU A 50 -5.27 -0.82 -2.03
CA GLU A 50 -6.69 -1.14 -1.92
C GLU A 50 -7.33 -1.51 -3.26
N LYS A 51 -7.06 -0.74 -4.32
CA LYS A 51 -7.60 -1.03 -5.66
C LYS A 51 -7.10 -2.37 -6.18
N LYS A 52 -5.84 -2.68 -5.91
CA LYS A 52 -5.24 -3.97 -6.27
C LYS A 52 -5.95 -5.10 -5.54
N PHE A 53 -6.13 -4.97 -4.23
CA PHE A 53 -6.85 -5.95 -3.41
C PHE A 53 -8.27 -6.22 -3.95
N LYS A 54 -9.04 -5.16 -4.22
CA LYS A 54 -10.39 -5.30 -4.79
C LYS A 54 -10.39 -5.99 -6.16
N SER A 55 -9.46 -5.63 -7.04
CA SER A 55 -9.32 -6.25 -8.36
C SER A 55 -9.00 -7.74 -8.28
N GLU A 56 -8.14 -8.14 -7.34
CA GLU A 56 -7.80 -9.56 -7.11
C GLU A 56 -9.02 -10.36 -6.65
N ILE A 57 -9.81 -9.80 -5.72
CA ILE A 57 -11.04 -10.45 -5.24
C ILE A 57 -12.07 -10.60 -6.37
N ASP A 58 -12.28 -9.57 -7.18
CA ASP A 58 -13.23 -9.62 -8.30
C ASP A 58 -12.82 -10.70 -9.31
N THR A 59 -11.52 -10.82 -9.56
CA THR A 59 -10.94 -11.86 -10.42
C THR A 59 -11.18 -13.27 -9.83
N ILE A 60 -10.95 -13.45 -8.52
CA ILE A 60 -11.21 -14.72 -7.83
C ILE A 60 -12.70 -15.07 -7.85
N ARG A 61 -13.60 -14.09 -7.63
CA ARG A 61 -15.06 -14.29 -7.72
C ARG A 61 -15.47 -14.75 -9.12
N ALA A 62 -14.99 -14.08 -10.17
CA ALA A 62 -15.28 -14.49 -11.55
C ALA A 62 -14.81 -15.93 -11.84
N ALA A 63 -13.61 -16.28 -11.38
CA ALA A 63 -13.06 -17.63 -11.52
C ALA A 63 -13.86 -18.67 -10.70
N TYR A 64 -14.32 -18.30 -9.51
CA TYR A 64 -15.17 -19.12 -8.65
C TYR A 64 -16.47 -19.52 -9.35
N TYR A 65 -17.18 -18.54 -9.92
CA TYR A 65 -18.41 -18.79 -10.66
C TYR A 65 -18.14 -19.58 -11.95
N THR A 66 -17.07 -19.27 -12.68
CA THR A 66 -16.68 -20.04 -13.87
C THR A 66 -16.39 -21.51 -13.54
N TYR A 67 -15.74 -21.79 -12.41
CA TYR A 67 -15.51 -23.16 -11.96
C TYR A 67 -16.82 -23.86 -11.63
N TYR A 68 -17.71 -23.18 -10.89
CA TYR A 68 -19.01 -23.72 -10.52
C TYR A 68 -19.87 -24.05 -11.74
N ASP A 69 -19.92 -23.16 -12.73
CA ASP A 69 -20.67 -23.36 -13.97
C ASP A 69 -20.15 -24.56 -14.79
N LYS A 70 -18.82 -24.78 -14.79
CA LYS A 70 -18.19 -25.86 -15.56
C LYS A 70 -18.25 -27.23 -14.86
N LYS A 71 -18.18 -27.26 -13.54
CA LYS A 71 -18.04 -28.51 -12.77
C LYS A 71 -19.31 -28.90 -12.00
N GLY A 72 -20.28 -27.98 -11.87
CA GLY A 72 -21.49 -28.17 -11.06
C GLY A 72 -21.22 -28.29 -9.55
N THR A 73 -19.97 -28.19 -9.12
CA THR A 73 -19.52 -28.29 -7.74
C THR A 73 -18.67 -27.10 -7.37
N ARG A 74 -18.66 -26.76 -6.08
CA ARG A 74 -17.92 -25.59 -5.58
C ARG A 74 -16.43 -25.93 -5.48
N PRO A 75 -15.53 -25.00 -5.80
CA PRO A 75 -14.10 -25.20 -5.62
C PRO A 75 -13.78 -25.26 -4.12
N THR A 76 -12.94 -26.21 -3.71
CA THR A 76 -12.49 -26.40 -2.33
C THR A 76 -11.08 -25.85 -2.08
N ALA A 77 -10.38 -25.45 -3.13
CA ALA A 77 -9.05 -24.87 -3.06
C ALA A 77 -8.89 -23.80 -4.15
N ILE A 78 -8.17 -22.73 -3.82
CA ILE A 78 -7.87 -21.65 -4.76
C ILE A 78 -7.11 -22.16 -6.00
N GLY A 79 -6.25 -23.17 -5.83
CA GLY A 79 -5.52 -23.82 -6.93
C GLY A 79 -6.43 -24.50 -7.96
N SER A 80 -7.66 -24.87 -7.59
CA SER A 80 -8.63 -25.45 -8.54
C SER A 80 -9.17 -24.40 -9.53
N LEU A 81 -8.99 -23.10 -9.25
CA LEU A 81 -9.39 -22.00 -10.13
C LEU A 81 -8.38 -21.72 -11.26
N THR A 82 -7.17 -22.29 -11.17
CA THR A 82 -6.05 -22.01 -12.10
C THR A 82 -6.26 -22.57 -13.51
N GLN A 83 -7.24 -23.46 -13.71
CA GLN A 83 -7.47 -24.14 -14.99
C GLN A 83 -8.48 -23.44 -15.92
N ALA A 84 -8.87 -22.20 -15.62
CA ALA A 84 -9.93 -21.49 -16.35
C ALA A 84 -9.49 -20.18 -17.00
N ASN A 85 -8.36 -20.12 -17.71
CA ASN A 85 -7.94 -18.96 -18.54
C ASN A 85 -7.89 -17.59 -17.84
N VAL A 86 -7.93 -17.56 -16.52
CA VAL A 86 -7.77 -16.33 -15.78
C VAL A 86 -6.28 -16.19 -15.53
N GLY A 87 -5.67 -15.08 -15.96
CA GLY A 87 -4.26 -14.73 -15.74
C GLY A 87 -3.93 -14.48 -14.27
N ILE A 88 -4.44 -15.34 -13.39
CA ILE A 88 -4.14 -15.31 -11.98
C ILE A 88 -2.83 -16.05 -11.80
N ASP A 89 -1.76 -15.28 -11.63
CA ASP A 89 -0.66 -15.69 -10.78
C ASP A 89 -1.19 -15.79 -9.33
N VAL A 90 -2.16 -16.69 -9.05
CA VAL A 90 -2.39 -17.16 -7.68
C VAL A 90 -1.21 -18.04 -7.36
N ASN A 91 -0.06 -17.43 -7.11
CA ASN A 91 0.95 -18.13 -6.39
C ASN A 91 0.35 -18.41 -5.01
N THR A 92 -0.06 -19.66 -4.83
CA THR A 92 -0.62 -20.18 -3.60
C THR A 92 0.37 -20.12 -2.42
N ASN A 93 1.59 -19.63 -2.64
CA ASN A 93 2.58 -19.22 -1.65
C ASN A 93 3.50 -18.12 -2.23
N SER A 94 2.93 -16.96 -2.56
CA SER A 94 3.73 -15.83 -3.03
C SER A 94 4.38 -15.09 -1.86
N ASN A 95 5.63 -15.43 -1.58
CA ASN A 95 6.62 -14.47 -1.09
C ASN A 95 6.90 -13.38 -2.17
N VAL A 96 5.88 -12.97 -2.93
CA VAL A 96 5.96 -11.86 -3.89
C VAL A 96 5.69 -10.62 -3.08
N LYS A 97 6.77 -9.88 -2.80
CA LYS A 97 6.82 -8.59 -2.10
C LYS A 97 5.98 -7.51 -2.79
N THR A 98 4.67 -7.63 -2.75
CA THR A 98 3.73 -6.56 -3.04
C THR A 98 3.00 -6.24 -1.74
N SER A 99 3.13 -5.02 -1.25
CA SER A 99 2.30 -4.59 -0.13
C SER A 99 0.84 -4.48 -0.62
N PRO A 100 -0.15 -4.94 0.15
CA PRO A 100 -0.04 -5.86 1.29
C PRO A 100 0.29 -7.30 0.86
N GLN A 101 1.12 -8.01 1.66
CA GLN A 101 1.40 -9.43 1.47
C GLN A 101 0.19 -10.27 1.83
N VAL A 102 -0.71 -10.51 0.88
CA VAL A 102 -1.95 -11.27 1.12
C VAL A 102 -1.86 -12.70 0.61
N ALA A 103 -2.45 -13.64 1.36
CA ALA A 103 -2.62 -15.03 0.91
C ALA A 103 -4.10 -15.41 0.89
N TYR A 104 -4.51 -16.13 -0.15
CA TYR A 104 -5.91 -16.44 -0.46
C TYR A 104 -6.22 -17.93 -0.33
N SER A 105 -7.31 -18.28 0.37
CA SER A 105 -7.81 -19.66 0.42
C SER A 105 -9.33 -19.72 0.36
N ILE A 106 -9.90 -20.76 -0.27
CA ILE A 106 -11.36 -20.91 -0.36
C ILE A 106 -11.82 -21.84 0.76
N THR A 107 -12.88 -21.44 1.46
CA THR A 107 -13.59 -22.32 2.40
C THR A 107 -14.70 -23.09 1.70
N THR A 108 -15.00 -24.27 2.22
CA THR A 108 -16.18 -25.07 1.82
C THR A 108 -17.50 -24.30 2.01
N ALA A 109 -17.54 -23.29 2.88
CA ALA A 109 -18.69 -22.42 3.09
C ALA A 109 -18.96 -21.44 1.93
N GLY A 110 -18.05 -21.33 0.96
CA GLY A 110 -18.16 -20.39 -0.15
C GLY A 110 -17.65 -18.99 0.16
N SER A 111 -16.80 -18.85 1.17
CA SER A 111 -16.08 -17.61 1.45
C SER A 111 -14.61 -17.75 1.06
N LEU A 112 -14.03 -16.67 0.56
CA LEU A 112 -12.60 -16.50 0.36
C LEU A 112 -11.99 -15.96 1.66
N GLN A 113 -11.01 -16.66 2.22
CA GLN A 113 -10.22 -16.16 3.34
C GLN A 113 -8.97 -15.46 2.81
N VAL A 114 -8.69 -14.30 3.37
CA VAL A 114 -7.44 -13.57 3.21
C VAL A 114 -6.66 -13.64 4.51
N THR A 115 -5.41 -14.09 4.44
CA THR A 115 -4.48 -14.15 5.57
C THR A 115 -3.26 -13.26 5.30
N ASN A 116 -2.40 -13.12 6.33
CA ASN A 116 -1.22 -12.23 6.33
C ASN A 116 -1.54 -10.72 6.28
N LEU A 117 -2.77 -10.35 6.63
CA LEU A 117 -3.16 -8.97 6.90
C LEU A 117 -2.95 -8.62 8.39
N THR A 118 -2.37 -7.46 8.66
CA THR A 118 -2.32 -6.89 10.02
C THR A 118 -3.73 -6.57 10.52
N ALA A 119 -3.92 -6.46 11.84
CA ALA A 119 -5.23 -6.14 12.40
C ALA A 119 -5.78 -4.80 11.92
N THR A 120 -4.91 -3.80 11.75
CA THR A 120 -5.30 -2.50 11.20
C THR A 120 -5.79 -2.63 9.76
N GLU A 121 -5.03 -3.32 8.89
CA GLU A 121 -5.44 -3.53 7.49
C GLU A 121 -6.77 -4.28 7.40
N ARG A 122 -6.99 -5.30 8.25
CA ARG A 122 -8.27 -6.02 8.26
C ARG A 122 -9.43 -5.12 8.62
N GLY A 123 -9.30 -4.30 9.67
CA GLY A 123 -10.34 -3.35 10.07
C GLY A 123 -10.57 -2.25 9.03
N ASP A 124 -9.53 -1.79 8.34
CA ASP A 124 -9.65 -0.81 7.25
C ASP A 124 -10.41 -1.40 6.05
N TYR A 125 -10.13 -2.66 5.69
CA TYR A 125 -10.86 -3.36 4.62
C TYR A 125 -12.31 -3.66 5.00
N ASP A 126 -12.57 -4.06 6.24
CA ASP A 126 -13.91 -4.30 6.78
C ASP A 126 -14.74 -3.01 6.71
N ASN A 127 -14.28 -1.93 7.34
CA ASN A 127 -14.98 -0.64 7.36
C ASN A 127 -15.27 -0.06 5.97
N LYS A 128 -14.50 -0.45 4.95
CA LYS A 128 -14.61 0.10 3.59
C LYS A 128 -15.47 -0.74 2.66
N TYR A 129 -15.49 -2.05 2.86
CA TYR A 129 -16.12 -3.01 1.95
C TYR A 129 -17.20 -3.87 2.63
N ASP A 130 -17.43 -3.71 3.93
CA ASP A 130 -18.61 -4.18 4.64
C ASP A 130 -19.74 -3.14 4.47
N ASP A 131 -20.86 -3.56 3.90
CA ASP A 131 -22.07 -2.73 3.81
C ASP A 131 -23.05 -2.98 4.98
N GLY A 132 -22.64 -3.77 5.98
CA GLY A 132 -23.43 -4.19 7.12
C GLY A 132 -24.44 -5.30 6.80
N THR A 133 -24.48 -5.74 5.55
CA THR A 133 -25.29 -6.86 5.06
C THR A 133 -24.37 -8.05 4.81
N LEU A 134 -24.97 -9.23 4.63
CA LEU A 134 -24.28 -10.51 4.53
C LEU A 134 -24.40 -11.07 3.11
N THR A 135 -24.17 -10.22 2.12
CA THR A 135 -24.28 -10.45 0.68
C THR A 135 -22.95 -10.83 0.02
N SER A 136 -23.03 -11.27 -1.25
CA SER A 136 -21.85 -11.62 -2.04
C SER A 136 -20.97 -10.40 -2.28
N GLY A 137 -19.72 -10.49 -1.85
CA GLY A 137 -18.73 -9.45 -2.00
C GLY A 137 -18.38 -8.77 -0.68
N ASP A 138 -19.24 -8.92 0.33
CA ASP A 138 -19.04 -8.33 1.64
C ASP A 138 -17.83 -8.93 2.33
N VAL A 139 -17.14 -8.03 3.01
CA VAL A 139 -15.95 -8.29 3.80
C VAL A 139 -16.37 -8.42 5.26
N GLN A 140 -15.73 -9.33 5.97
CA GLN A 140 -15.93 -9.53 7.39
C GLN A 140 -14.57 -9.76 8.07
N GLU A 141 -14.24 -8.90 9.03
CA GLU A 141 -13.07 -9.13 9.87
C GLU A 141 -13.27 -10.30 10.84
N SER A 142 -12.21 -11.10 10.99
CA SER A 142 -12.01 -12.06 12.07
C SER A 142 -10.64 -11.82 12.73
N SER A 143 -10.38 -12.44 13.88
CA SER A 143 -9.18 -12.18 14.69
C SER A 143 -7.85 -12.47 13.97
N THR A 144 -7.83 -13.34 12.97
CA THR A 144 -6.61 -13.77 12.27
C THR A 144 -6.66 -13.60 10.75
N ASN A 145 -7.83 -13.28 10.21
CA ASN A 145 -8.14 -13.41 8.80
C ASN A 145 -9.29 -12.49 8.42
N LEU A 146 -9.37 -12.17 7.13
CA LEU A 146 -10.48 -11.46 6.54
C LEU A 146 -11.30 -12.46 5.73
N LEU A 147 -12.61 -12.49 5.91
CA LEU A 147 -13.51 -13.37 5.19
C LEU A 147 -14.26 -12.54 4.15
N ILE A 148 -14.25 -12.99 2.91
CA ILE A 148 -14.98 -12.36 1.80
C ILE A 148 -16.04 -13.34 1.34
N ARG A 149 -17.29 -12.91 1.33
CA ARG A 149 -18.37 -13.73 0.79
C ARG A 149 -18.29 -13.80 -0.72
N LEU A 150 -18.36 -15.02 -1.25
CA LEU A 150 -18.46 -15.23 -2.70
C LEU A 150 -19.90 -15.52 -3.14
N LYS A 151 -20.86 -15.56 -2.20
CA LYS A 151 -22.30 -15.74 -2.42
C LYS A 151 -23.12 -14.95 -1.40
#